data_AF-A0A2K9E243-F1
#
_entry.id   AF-A0A2K9E243-F1
#
_cell.length_a   1.000
_cell.length_b   1.000
_cell.length_c   1.000
_cell.angle_alpha   90.00
_cell.angle_beta   90.00
_cell.angle_gamma   90.00
#
_symmetry.space_group_name_H-M   'P 1'
#
loop_
_entity.id
_entity.type
_entity.pdbx_description
1 polymer ?
#
loop_
_entity_poly.entity_id
_entity_poly.type
_entity_poly.pdbx_seq_one_letter_code
_entity_poly.pdbx_strand_id
1 'polypeptide(L)'
;MLKGMYTVNRINFANNRIINRVKALLEEYSESISVEVMSIVLYGSRARGDNTSNSDYELLILLADDTPLKKFISFGENLKLALLKEKYINVKLLFYTPGIFEEILYEDEIVGTFLYMICRENVILYDKYGTFLSIRDRLPNNNRKSEEIFLSQCVEFSKLFGSEKWERKWERILMQFRYHNRRRRGIY
;
A
#
# COMPACT_ATOMS: atom_id res chain seq x y z
N MET A 1 -15.44 4.50 21.64
CA MET A 1 -14.62 5.25 20.65
C MET A 1 -13.24 5.48 21.24
N LEU A 2 -12.19 4.85 20.71
CA LEU A 2 -10.80 5.14 21.11
C LEU A 2 -10.10 5.83 19.94
N LYS A 3 -10.11 7.17 19.97
CA LYS A 3 -9.11 8.00 19.29
C LYS A 3 -7.85 7.93 20.15
N GLY A 4 -6.85 7.17 19.72
CA GLY A 4 -5.60 7.00 20.47
C GLY A 4 -4.42 6.83 19.53
N MET A 5 -3.65 7.91 19.39
CA MET A 5 -2.26 7.95 18.95
C MET A 5 -1.92 7.33 17.58
N TYR A 6 -2.29 8.05 16.53
CA TYR A 6 -1.36 8.26 15.43
C TYR A 6 -1.18 9.77 15.30
N THR A 7 -0.05 10.29 15.80
CA THR A 7 0.46 11.57 15.31
C THR A 7 0.90 11.29 13.87
N VAL A 8 -0.06 11.21 12.95
CA VAL A 8 0.22 11.23 11.52
C VAL A 8 0.73 12.64 11.30
N ASN A 9 2.06 12.81 11.30
CA ASN A 9 2.66 13.91 10.56
C ASN A 9 2.06 13.79 9.15
N ARG A 10 1.03 14.59 8.85
CA ARG A 10 0.44 14.62 7.52
C ARG A 10 1.51 15.23 6.62
N ILE A 11 2.37 14.37 6.08
CA ILE A 11 3.37 14.79 5.11
C ILE A 11 2.58 15.34 3.93
N ASN A 12 2.65 16.65 3.74
CA ASN A 12 1.92 17.31 2.69
C ASN A 12 2.67 17.11 1.36
N PHE A 13 2.15 16.20 0.53
CA PHE A 13 2.70 15.91 -0.79
C PHE A 13 2.09 16.75 -1.91
N ALA A 14 1.18 17.69 -1.61
CA ALA A 14 0.50 18.50 -2.63
C ALA A 14 1.48 19.24 -3.56
N ASN A 15 2.63 19.66 -3.03
CA ASN A 15 3.67 20.38 -3.78
C ASN A 15 4.85 19.49 -4.20
N ASN A 16 4.73 18.16 -4.09
CA ASN A 16 5.82 17.26 -4.46
C ASN A 16 5.87 17.10 -5.99
N ARG A 17 6.91 17.68 -6.61
CA ARG A 17 7.10 17.68 -8.07
C ARG A 17 7.07 16.28 -8.69
N ILE A 18 7.67 15.28 -8.04
CA ILE A 18 7.75 13.92 -8.57
C ILE A 18 6.36 13.27 -8.54
N ILE A 19 5.66 13.36 -7.41
CA ILE A 19 4.30 12.82 -7.29
C ILE A 19 3.36 13.49 -8.28
N ASN A 20 3.43 14.81 -8.42
CA ASN A 20 2.59 15.55 -9.36
C ASN A 20 2.89 15.15 -10.81
N ARG A 21 4.16 14.90 -11.15
CA ARG A 21 4.51 14.42 -12.50
C ARG A 21 4.01 13.01 -12.76
N VAL A 22 4.16 12.10 -11.80
CA VAL A 22 3.63 10.72 -11.91
C VAL A 22 2.11 10.74 -12.08
N LYS A 23 1.39 11.58 -11.33
CA LYS A 23 -0.07 11.76 -11.47
C LYS A 23 -0.45 12.23 -12.87
N ALA A 24 0.26 13.23 -13.40
CA ALA A 24 -0.01 13.74 -14.75
C ALA A 24 0.23 12.67 -15.83
N LEU A 25 1.31 11.88 -15.71
CA LEU A 25 1.57 10.77 -16.62
C LEU A 25 0.48 9.68 -16.51
N LEU A 26 0.08 9.33 -15.28
CA LEU A 26 -1.01 8.37 -15.05
C LEU A 26 -2.31 8.82 -15.73
N GLU A 27 -2.67 10.10 -15.63
CA GLU A 27 -3.84 10.69 -16.28
C GLU A 27 -3.73 10.63 -17.81
N GLU A 28 -2.61 11.07 -18.40
CA GLU A 28 -2.34 11.01 -19.84
C GLU A 28 -2.45 9.57 -20.40
N TYR A 29 -1.86 8.61 -19.71
CA TYR A 29 -1.92 7.20 -20.11
C TYR A 29 -3.31 6.60 -19.85
N SER A 30 -4.00 7.01 -18.78
CA SER A 30 -5.35 6.55 -18.46
C SER A 30 -6.33 6.88 -19.59
N GLU A 31 -6.24 8.11 -20.11
CA GLU A 31 -7.06 8.58 -21.22
C GLU A 31 -6.67 7.88 -22.54
N SER A 32 -5.39 7.86 -22.88
CA SER A 32 -4.92 7.39 -24.21
C SER A 32 -5.20 5.92 -24.50
N ILE A 33 -5.20 5.05 -23.48
CA ILE A 33 -5.50 3.62 -23.64
C ILE A 33 -6.82 3.20 -22.99
N SER A 34 -7.61 4.16 -22.51
CA SER A 34 -8.91 3.97 -21.85
C SER A 34 -8.82 2.89 -20.77
N VAL A 35 -7.95 3.15 -19.79
CA VAL A 35 -7.78 2.36 -18.57
C VAL A 35 -8.08 3.27 -17.40
N GLU A 36 -8.99 2.87 -16.54
CA GLU A 36 -9.37 3.68 -15.38
C GLU A 36 -8.42 3.44 -14.20
N VAL A 37 -7.88 4.52 -13.64
CA VAL A 37 -7.13 4.48 -12.38
C VAL A 37 -8.10 4.64 -11.21
N MET A 38 -8.11 3.67 -10.32
CA MET A 38 -8.95 3.62 -9.11
C MET A 38 -8.24 4.25 -7.92
N SER A 39 -6.95 3.96 -7.71
CA SER A 39 -6.23 4.48 -6.54
C SER A 39 -4.74 4.68 -6.84
N ILE A 40 -4.15 5.69 -6.20
CA ILE A 40 -2.70 5.95 -6.18
C ILE A 40 -2.29 6.06 -4.72
N VAL A 41 -1.43 5.16 -4.28
CA VAL A 41 -1.05 5.04 -2.87
C VAL A 41 0.46 5.06 -2.76
N LEU A 42 0.99 6.04 -2.03
CA LEU A 42 2.41 6.06 -1.67
C LEU A 42 2.61 5.13 -0.48
N TYR A 43 3.61 4.26 -0.59
CA TYR A 43 4.05 3.40 0.51
C TYR A 43 5.55 3.55 0.74
N GLY A 44 6.09 2.73 1.64
CA GLY A 44 7.53 2.69 1.87
C GLY A 44 8.05 3.85 2.70
N SER A 45 9.34 4.13 2.58
CA SER A 45 10.03 5.07 3.48
C SER A 45 9.46 6.49 3.42
N ARG A 46 9.06 6.96 2.24
CA ARG A 46 8.46 8.28 2.06
C ARG A 46 7.09 8.39 2.69
N ALA A 47 6.26 7.34 2.62
CA ALA A 47 4.97 7.32 3.30
C ALA A 47 5.11 7.34 4.83
N ARG A 48 6.14 6.66 5.35
CA ARG A 48 6.43 6.61 6.80
C ARG A 48 7.12 7.87 7.34
N GLY A 49 7.72 8.68 6.47
CA GLY A 49 8.53 9.83 6.85
C GLY A 49 9.92 9.47 7.38
N ASP A 50 10.37 8.23 7.20
CA ASP A 50 11.74 7.79 7.52
C ASP A 50 12.65 7.72 6.29
N ASN A 51 12.35 8.54 5.27
CA ASN A 51 13.07 8.61 4.01
C ASN A 51 14.31 9.51 4.07
N THR A 52 15.26 9.24 3.18
CA THR A 52 16.39 10.12 2.88
C THR A 52 16.15 10.84 1.55
N SER A 53 17.10 11.69 1.13
CA SER A 53 17.10 12.29 -0.21
C SER A 53 17.14 11.23 -1.32
N ASN A 54 17.76 10.08 -1.04
CA ASN A 54 17.98 9.00 -2.01
C ASN A 54 16.87 7.94 -1.99
N SER A 55 15.88 8.06 -1.11
CA SER A 55 14.78 7.11 -1.05
C SER A 55 13.93 7.14 -2.31
N ASP A 56 13.52 5.95 -2.75
CA ASP A 56 12.57 5.78 -3.85
C ASP A 56 11.17 6.33 -3.50
N TYR A 57 10.42 6.69 -4.54
CA TYR A 57 8.98 6.90 -4.51
C TYR A 57 8.31 5.58 -4.89
N GLU A 58 7.78 4.89 -3.89
CA GLU A 58 7.15 3.58 -4.05
C GLU A 58 5.64 3.77 -4.10
N LEU A 59 5.02 3.48 -5.26
CA LEU A 59 3.61 3.73 -5.52
C LEU A 59 2.88 2.44 -5.87
N LEU A 60 1.78 2.20 -5.18
CA LEU A 60 0.77 1.21 -5.54
C LEU A 60 -0.31 1.93 -6.36
N ILE A 61 -0.60 1.38 -7.54
CA ILE A 61 -1.63 1.86 -8.46
C ILE A 61 -2.69 0.75 -8.58
N LEU A 62 -3.94 1.09 -8.29
CA LEU A 62 -5.08 0.21 -8.57
C LEU A 62 -5.74 0.65 -9.88
N LEU A 63 -5.89 -0.28 -10.82
CA LEU A 63 -6.62 -0.10 -12.07
C LEU A 63 -8.00 -0.78 -11.96
N ALA A 64 -9.00 -0.34 -12.70
CA ALA A 64 -10.35 -0.93 -12.61
C ALA A 64 -10.34 -2.44 -12.91
N ASP A 65 -11.20 -3.22 -12.24
CA ASP A 65 -11.26 -4.69 -12.37
C ASP A 65 -11.65 -5.17 -13.77
N ASP A 66 -12.37 -4.35 -14.53
CA ASP A 66 -12.73 -4.63 -15.91
C ASP A 66 -11.62 -4.28 -16.91
N THR A 67 -10.45 -3.83 -16.44
CA THR A 67 -9.29 -3.54 -17.29
C THR A 67 -8.81 -4.81 -18.00
N PRO A 68 -8.86 -4.88 -19.34
CA PRO A 68 -8.35 -6.04 -20.06
C PRO A 68 -6.86 -6.25 -19.82
N LEU A 69 -6.43 -7.51 -19.64
CA LEU A 69 -5.03 -7.86 -19.33
C LEU A 69 -4.01 -7.21 -20.27
N LYS A 70 -4.29 -7.17 -21.58
CA LYS A 70 -3.40 -6.52 -22.56
C LYS A 70 -3.23 -5.02 -22.27
N LYS A 71 -4.32 -4.34 -21.90
CA LYS A 71 -4.28 -2.92 -21.53
C LYS A 71 -3.60 -2.73 -20.18
N PHE A 72 -3.85 -3.60 -19.20
CA PHE A 72 -3.17 -3.58 -17.90
C PHE A 72 -1.64 -3.64 -18.05
N ILE A 73 -1.14 -4.62 -18.81
CA ILE A 73 0.30 -4.77 -19.08
C ILE A 73 0.83 -3.57 -19.85
N SER A 74 0.14 -3.16 -20.93
CA SER A 74 0.58 -2.03 -21.75
C SER A 74 0.62 -0.73 -20.95
N PHE A 75 -0.33 -0.50 -20.05
CA PHE A 75 -0.37 0.68 -19.17
C PHE A 75 0.87 0.71 -18.27
N GLY A 76 1.13 -0.39 -17.57
CA GLY A 76 2.24 -0.49 -16.64
C GLY A 76 3.60 -0.28 -17.31
N GLU A 77 3.82 -0.94 -18.45
CA GLU A 77 5.10 -0.85 -19.17
C GLU A 77 5.30 0.52 -19.84
N ASN A 78 4.26 1.10 -20.43
CA ASN A 78 4.36 2.43 -21.04
C ASN A 78 4.65 3.51 -19.98
N LEU A 79 4.01 3.42 -18.80
CA LEU A 79 4.27 4.37 -17.73
C LEU A 79 5.69 4.25 -17.17
N LYS A 80 6.20 3.03 -16.96
CA LYS A 80 7.60 2.80 -16.57
C LYS A 80 8.57 3.38 -17.60
N LEU A 81 8.30 3.16 -18.89
CA LEU A 81 9.12 3.70 -19.98
C LEU A 81 9.10 5.24 -20.02
N ALA A 82 7.94 5.88 -19.79
CA ALA A 82 7.82 7.33 -19.73
C ALA A 82 8.65 7.91 -18.58
N LEU A 83 8.54 7.32 -17.39
CA LEU A 83 9.33 7.73 -16.22
C LEU A 83 10.84 7.58 -16.47
N LEU A 84 11.26 6.51 -17.14
CA LEU A 84 12.65 6.30 -17.52
C LEU A 84 13.14 7.39 -18.50
N LYS A 85 12.35 7.71 -19.53
CA LYS A 85 12.68 8.78 -20.49
C LYS A 85 12.84 10.14 -19.82
N GLU A 86 12.05 10.40 -18.78
CA GLU A 86 12.12 11.62 -17.98
C GLU A 86 13.11 11.56 -16.81
N LYS A 87 13.91 10.48 -16.71
CA LYS A 87 14.93 10.27 -15.69
C LYS A 87 14.38 10.15 -14.26
N TYR A 88 13.12 9.77 -14.08
CA TYR A 88 12.52 9.44 -12.78
C TYR A 88 12.83 7.98 -12.36
N ILE A 89 14.12 7.64 -12.31
CA ILE A 89 14.60 6.27 -12.03
C ILE A 89 14.33 5.81 -10.59
N ASN A 90 14.06 6.73 -9.68
CA ASN A 90 13.75 6.47 -8.28
C ASN A 90 12.24 6.32 -8.03
N VAL A 91 11.42 6.12 -9.08
CA VAL A 91 9.99 5.83 -8.95
C VAL A 91 9.77 4.34 -9.20
N LYS A 92 9.26 3.65 -8.19
CA LYS A 92 8.90 2.22 -8.23
C LYS A 92 7.39 2.10 -8.25
N LEU A 93 6.87 1.32 -9.20
CA LEU A 93 5.44 1.16 -9.42
C LEU A 93 5.01 -0.28 -9.22
N LEU A 94 3.93 -0.48 -8.48
CA LEU A 94 3.18 -1.72 -8.38
C LEU A 94 1.78 -1.50 -8.96
N PHE A 95 1.30 -2.47 -9.72
CA PHE A 95 -0.01 -2.42 -10.34
C PHE A 95 -0.81 -3.65 -9.94
N TYR A 96 -2.07 -3.43 -9.59
CA TYR A 96 -3.07 -4.46 -9.39
C TYR A 96 -4.43 -3.95 -9.83
N THR A 97 -5.39 -4.84 -10.04
CA THR A 97 -6.80 -4.46 -9.91
C THR A 97 -7.25 -4.70 -8.46
N PRO A 98 -8.32 -4.03 -7.96
CA PRO A 98 -8.84 -4.27 -6.61
C PRO A 98 -9.07 -5.76 -6.30
N GLY A 99 -9.70 -6.49 -7.22
CA GLY A 99 -9.96 -7.93 -7.08
C GLY A 99 -8.68 -8.75 -6.91
N ILE A 100 -7.71 -8.58 -7.81
CA ILE A 100 -6.43 -9.30 -7.73
C ILE A 100 -5.61 -8.88 -6.50
N PHE A 101 -5.65 -7.59 -6.15
CA PHE A 101 -5.01 -7.09 -4.93
C PHE A 101 -5.56 -7.80 -3.70
N GLU A 102 -6.88 -7.88 -3.55
CA GLU A 102 -7.51 -8.57 -2.43
C GLU A 102 -7.26 -10.09 -2.47
N GLU A 103 -7.33 -10.73 -3.62
CA GLU A 103 -7.00 -12.16 -3.77
C GLU A 103 -5.60 -12.46 -3.22
N ILE A 104 -4.58 -11.77 -3.72
CA ILE A 104 -3.19 -11.94 -3.28
C ILE A 104 -3.01 -11.58 -1.81
N LEU A 105 -3.62 -10.47 -1.36
CA LEU A 105 -3.56 -10.02 0.03
C LEU A 105 -4.01 -11.13 1.00
N TYR A 106 -5.05 -11.89 0.65
CA TYR A 106 -5.61 -12.91 1.53
C TYR A 106 -4.99 -14.30 1.34
N GLU A 107 -4.62 -14.66 0.11
CA GLU A 107 -4.27 -16.03 -0.27
C GLU A 107 -2.76 -16.27 -0.36
N ASP A 108 -1.98 -15.26 -0.76
CA ASP A 108 -0.52 -15.38 -0.82
C ASP A 108 0.12 -14.98 0.52
N GLU A 109 0.97 -15.83 1.06
CA GLU A 109 1.63 -15.56 2.33
C GLU A 109 2.69 -14.44 2.22
N ILE A 110 3.56 -14.49 1.22
CA ILE A 110 4.71 -13.58 1.14
C ILE A 110 4.28 -12.24 0.58
N VAL A 111 3.71 -12.24 -0.61
CA VAL A 111 3.24 -11.05 -1.31
C VAL A 111 2.05 -10.45 -0.54
N GLY A 112 1.13 -11.28 -0.06
CA GLY A 112 -0.01 -10.78 0.72
C GLY A 112 0.40 -10.10 2.03
N THR A 113 1.44 -10.61 2.71
CA THR A 113 2.03 -9.91 3.87
C THR A 113 2.58 -8.55 3.49
N PHE A 114 3.29 -8.46 2.36
CA PHE A 114 3.80 -7.19 1.85
C PHE A 114 2.66 -6.21 1.50
N LEU A 115 1.59 -6.67 0.86
CA LEU A 115 0.40 -5.84 0.58
C LEU A 115 -0.28 -5.37 1.87
N TYR A 116 -0.40 -6.24 2.88
CA TYR A 116 -0.91 -5.86 4.19
C TYR A 116 -0.05 -4.77 4.86
N MET A 117 1.28 -4.87 4.76
CA MET A 117 2.18 -3.82 5.25
C MET A 117 1.94 -2.48 4.53
N ILE A 118 1.68 -2.49 3.22
CA ILE A 118 1.26 -1.28 2.47
C ILE A 118 -0.04 -0.72 3.02
N CYS A 119 -1.07 -1.55 3.24
CA CYS A 119 -2.35 -1.11 3.81
C CYS A 119 -2.21 -0.48 5.21
N ARG A 120 -1.22 -0.92 6.01
CA ARG A 120 -0.92 -0.34 7.33
C ARG A 120 -0.13 0.96 7.24
N GLU A 121 0.77 1.08 6.26
CA GLU A 121 1.78 2.15 6.22
C GLU A 121 1.80 2.82 4.84
N ASN A 122 0.83 3.72 4.63
CA ASN A 122 0.62 4.41 3.36
C ASN A 122 0.23 5.88 3.53
N VAL A 123 0.30 6.59 2.41
CA VAL A 123 -0.37 7.85 2.16
C VAL A 123 -1.19 7.73 0.88
N ILE A 124 -2.51 7.85 0.99
CA ILE A 124 -3.43 7.84 -0.14
C ILE A 124 -3.28 9.17 -0.89
N LEU A 125 -2.82 9.11 -2.14
CA LEU A 125 -2.62 10.29 -2.98
C LEU A 125 -3.82 10.57 -3.89
N TYR A 126 -4.56 9.53 -4.26
CA TYR A 126 -5.80 9.57 -5.03
C TYR A 126 -6.57 8.27 -4.75
N ASP A 127 -7.90 8.35 -4.62
CA ASP A 127 -8.73 7.17 -4.38
C ASP A 127 -10.16 7.40 -4.87
N LYS A 128 -10.41 6.96 -6.10
CA LYS A 128 -11.73 6.98 -6.73
C LYS A 128 -12.68 6.10 -5.94
N TYR A 129 -13.83 6.67 -5.57
CA TYR A 129 -14.88 5.99 -4.79
C TYR A 129 -14.43 5.44 -3.42
N GLY A 130 -13.25 5.82 -2.93
CA GLY A 130 -12.69 5.22 -1.70
C GLY A 130 -12.32 3.75 -1.87
N THR A 131 -11.90 3.32 -3.07
CA THR A 131 -11.60 1.93 -3.40
C THR A 131 -10.55 1.33 -2.47
N PHE A 132 -9.35 1.92 -2.41
CA PHE A 132 -8.29 1.43 -1.52
C PHE A 132 -8.64 1.61 -0.05
N LEU A 133 -9.28 2.74 0.30
CA LEU A 133 -9.78 2.99 1.64
C LEU A 133 -10.70 1.87 2.11
N SER A 134 -11.62 1.43 1.26
CA SER A 134 -12.57 0.35 1.58
C SER A 134 -11.88 -0.99 1.83
N ILE A 135 -10.89 -1.35 1.01
CA ILE A 135 -10.08 -2.57 1.19
C ILE A 135 -9.38 -2.51 2.55
N ARG A 136 -8.70 -1.41 2.82
CA ARG A 136 -7.95 -1.21 4.06
C ARG A 136 -8.85 -1.28 5.30
N ASP A 137 -10.00 -0.62 5.26
CA ASP A 137 -10.92 -0.53 6.40
C ASP A 137 -11.63 -1.86 6.69
N ARG A 138 -11.68 -2.78 5.71
CA ARG A 138 -12.15 -4.17 5.91
C ARG A 138 -11.12 -5.07 6.60
N LEU A 139 -9.82 -4.76 6.56
CA LEU A 139 -8.77 -5.62 7.12
C LEU A 139 -8.99 -6.05 8.58
N PRO A 140 -9.35 -5.15 9.52
CA PRO A 140 -9.53 -5.55 10.92
C PRO A 140 -10.75 -6.47 11.14
N ASN A 141 -11.74 -6.39 10.25
CA ASN A 141 -13.07 -7.00 10.41
C ASN A 141 -13.44 -7.84 9.19
N ASN A 142 -12.56 -8.76 8.77
CA ASN A 142 -12.85 -9.69 7.68
C ASN A 142 -12.78 -11.15 8.18
N ASN A 143 -13.53 -12.03 7.52
CA ASN A 143 -13.61 -13.46 7.86
C ASN A 143 -12.58 -14.32 7.11
N ARG A 144 -11.81 -13.75 6.17
CA ARG A 144 -10.85 -14.49 5.33
C ARG A 144 -9.53 -14.72 6.06
N LYS A 145 -8.99 -13.68 6.69
CA LYS A 145 -7.74 -13.74 7.47
C LYS A 145 -7.78 -12.70 8.59
N SER A 146 -7.57 -13.17 9.82
CA SER A 146 -7.56 -12.28 11.00
C SER A 146 -6.36 -11.34 10.99
N GLU A 147 -6.52 -10.13 11.57
CA GLU A 147 -5.42 -9.18 11.74
C GLU A 147 -4.25 -9.77 12.55
N GLU A 148 -4.52 -10.71 13.48
CA GLU A 148 -3.47 -11.41 14.21
C GLU A 148 -2.56 -12.25 13.31
N ILE A 149 -3.14 -12.93 12.33
CA ILE A 149 -2.39 -13.74 11.36
C ILE A 149 -1.51 -12.83 10.52
N PHE A 150 -2.07 -11.76 9.95
CA PHE A 150 -1.30 -10.78 9.19
C PHE A 150 -0.12 -10.21 9.99
N LEU A 151 -0.36 -9.81 11.24
CA LEU A 151 0.70 -9.27 12.10
C LEU A 151 1.78 -10.30 12.44
N SER A 152 1.39 -11.56 12.65
CA SER A 152 2.35 -12.66 12.84
C SER A 152 3.18 -12.89 11.57
N GLN A 153 2.56 -12.86 10.39
CA GLN A 153 3.28 -12.97 9.13
C GLN A 153 4.23 -11.79 8.89
N CYS A 154 3.89 -10.55 9.30
CA CYS A 154 4.83 -9.43 9.24
C CYS A 154 6.10 -9.65 10.06
N VAL A 155 5.99 -10.31 11.23
CA VAL A 155 7.15 -10.68 12.06
C VAL A 155 8.02 -11.68 11.32
N GLU A 156 7.44 -12.78 10.84
CA GLU A 156 8.18 -13.82 10.12
C GLU A 156 8.79 -13.31 8.82
N PHE A 157 8.05 -12.51 8.05
CA PHE A 157 8.57 -11.82 6.87
C PHE A 157 9.79 -10.97 7.24
N SER A 158 9.72 -10.18 8.31
CA SER A 158 10.85 -9.33 8.72
C SER A 158 12.10 -10.12 9.12
N LYS A 159 11.91 -11.31 9.71
CA LYS A 159 13.02 -12.25 10.00
C LYS A 159 13.65 -12.79 8.72
N LEU A 160 12.84 -13.16 7.72
CA LEU A 160 13.35 -13.63 6.43
C LEU A 160 14.22 -12.57 5.72
N PHE A 161 13.87 -11.30 5.84
CA PHE A 161 14.68 -10.18 5.32
C PHE A 161 15.86 -9.78 6.22
N GLY A 162 16.05 -10.44 7.36
CA GLY A 162 17.14 -10.16 8.30
C GLY A 162 17.09 -8.77 8.94
N SER A 163 15.89 -8.19 9.11
CA SER A 163 15.76 -6.82 9.61
C SER A 163 15.24 -6.75 11.05
N GLU A 164 16.16 -6.68 12.02
CA GLU A 164 15.83 -6.58 13.45
C GLU A 164 14.93 -5.37 13.78
N LYS A 165 15.14 -4.23 13.10
CA LYS A 165 14.33 -3.01 13.28
C LYS A 165 12.85 -3.31 12.97
N TRP A 166 12.60 -4.03 11.88
CA TRP A 166 11.25 -4.36 11.43
C TRP A 166 10.63 -5.47 12.26
N GLU A 167 11.40 -6.50 12.61
CA GLU A 167 10.97 -7.56 13.52
C GLU A 167 10.45 -6.97 14.83
N ARG A 168 11.27 -6.19 15.55
CA ARG A 168 10.87 -5.55 16.83
C ARG A 168 9.63 -4.67 16.70
N LYS A 169 9.50 -3.95 15.58
CA LYS A 169 8.34 -3.09 15.31
C LYS A 169 7.06 -3.92 15.20
N TRP A 170 7.07 -4.99 14.42
CA TRP A 170 5.90 -5.84 14.21
C TRP A 170 5.58 -6.69 15.44
N GLU A 171 6.58 -7.19 16.16
CA GLU A 171 6.38 -7.88 17.43
C GLU A 171 5.66 -7.00 18.45
N ARG A 172 6.09 -5.74 18.59
CA ARG A 172 5.45 -4.77 19.47
C ARG A 172 3.99 -4.52 19.08
N ILE A 173 3.73 -4.36 17.78
CA ILE A 173 2.36 -4.16 17.27
C ILE A 173 1.50 -5.39 17.55
N LEU A 174 1.99 -6.59 17.27
CA LEU A 174 1.31 -7.86 17.53
C LEU A 174 1.00 -8.04 19.02
N MET A 175 1.96 -7.73 19.88
CA MET A 175 1.79 -7.77 21.33
C MET A 175 0.70 -6.80 21.81
N GLN A 176 0.72 -5.56 21.31
CA GLN A 176 -0.32 -4.56 21.60
C GLN A 176 -1.69 -5.04 21.13
N PHE A 177 -1.79 -5.59 19.92
CA PHE A 177 -3.03 -6.12 19.37
C PHE A 177 -3.60 -7.25 20.25
N ARG A 178 -2.77 -8.24 20.61
CA ARG A 178 -3.14 -9.35 21.51
C ARG A 178 -3.62 -8.86 22.87
N TYR A 179 -2.93 -7.89 23.45
CA TYR A 179 -3.30 -7.30 24.73
C TYR A 179 -4.69 -6.65 24.69
N HIS A 180 -4.98 -5.84 23.67
CA HIS A 180 -6.28 -5.19 23.51
C HIS A 180 -7.41 -6.20 23.28
N ASN A 181 -7.18 -7.24 22.48
CA ASN A 181 -8.19 -8.26 22.22
C ASN A 181 -8.51 -9.11 23.46
N ARG A 182 -7.51 -9.46 24.28
CA ARG A 182 -7.75 -10.16 25.55
C ARG A 182 -8.62 -9.33 26.50
N ARG A 183 -8.36 -8.03 26.62
CA ARG A 183 -9.18 -7.14 27.47
C ARG A 183 -10.61 -7.02 26.96
N ARG A 184 -10.82 -6.94 25.65
CA ARG A 184 -12.17 -6.92 25.07
C ARG A 184 -12.95 -8.21 25.36
N ARG A 185 -12.28 -9.35 25.37
CA ARG A 185 -12.91 -10.66 25.67
C ARG A 185 -13.17 -10.87 27.17
N GLY A 186 -12.37 -10.29 28.06
CA GLY A 186 -12.54 -10.42 29.52
C GLY A 186 -13.50 -9.41 30.16
N ILE A 187 -14.14 -8.54 29.36
CA ILE A 187 -15.17 -7.58 29.82
C ILE A 187 -16.59 -8.12 29.56
N TYR A 188 -16.73 -9.30 28.95
CA TYR A 188 -17.99 -10.02 28.75
C TYR A 188 -17.96 -11.35 29.49
#